data_AF-A0A0J8BYT9-F1
#
_entry.id   AF-A0A0J8BYT9-F1
#
_cell.length_a   1.000
_cell.length_b   1.000
_cell.length_c   1.000
_cell.angle_alpha   90.00
_cell.angle_beta   90.00
_cell.angle_gamma   90.00
#
_symmetry.space_group_name_H-M   'P 1'
#
loop_
_entity.id
_entity.type
_entity.pdbx_description
1 polymer ?
#
loop_
_entity_poly.entity_id
_entity_poly.type
_entity_poly.pdbx_seq_one_letter_code
_entity_poly.pdbx_strand_id
1 'polypeptide(L)'
;MAGQFRVTEDELTKLSGDINTVNGQLQGEIRRLNGVIDQIAGGWKGQAAQSYRQLQDRWNQDAKRMSDILNDIKEAVDSTRSNYSASEEQQNAEISKIMSDFG
;
A
#
# COMPACT_ATOMS: atom_id res chain seq x y z
N MET A 1 26.51 0.49 14.60
CA MET A 1 25.08 0.68 14.91
C MET A 1 24.45 1.77 14.04
N ALA A 2 24.89 3.03 14.08
CA ALA A 2 24.30 4.12 13.26
C ALA A 2 24.20 3.84 11.74
N GLY A 3 25.21 3.19 11.14
CA GLY A 3 25.19 2.84 9.72
C GLY A 3 24.15 1.76 9.34
N GLN A 4 23.78 0.87 10.27
CA GLN A 4 22.78 -0.17 10.03
C GLN A 4 21.36 0.41 10.10
N PHE A 5 21.12 1.36 11.00
CA PHE A 5 19.82 2.03 11.11
C PHE A 5 19.48 2.87 9.88
N ARG A 6 20.45 3.63 9.36
CA ARG A 6 20.28 4.44 8.15
C ARG A 6 19.92 3.60 6.92
N VAL A 7 20.52 2.42 6.80
CA VAL A 7 20.21 1.45 5.73
C VAL A 7 18.78 0.95 5.85
N THR A 8 18.31 0.63 7.06
CA THR A 8 16.93 0.17 7.29
C THR A 8 15.88 1.25 7.01
N GLU A 9 16.15 2.52 7.34
CA GLU A 9 15.24 3.63 7.01
C GLU A 9 15.09 3.83 5.49
N ASP A 10 16.21 3.79 4.75
CA ASP A 10 16.22 3.89 3.29
C ASP A 10 15.44 2.72 2.64
N GLU A 11 15.61 1.50 3.17
CA GLU A 11 14.88 0.31 2.72
C GLU A 11 13.36 0.44 2.95
N LEU A 12 12.94 0.90 4.14
CA LEU A 12 11.53 1.13 4.45
C LEU A 12 10.92 2.24 3.59
N THR A 13 11.69 3.29 3.32
CA THR A 13 11.27 4.40 2.44
C THR A 13 11.06 3.91 1.01
N LYS A 14 12.01 3.11 0.49
CA LYS A 14 11.90 2.50 -0.82
C LYS A 14 10.68 1.58 -0.91
N LEU A 15 10.50 0.72 0.09
CA LEU A 15 9.36 -0.21 0.16
C LEU A 15 8.02 0.53 0.14
N SER A 16 7.87 1.61 0.92
CA SER A 16 6.65 2.44 0.89
C SER A 16 6.41 3.06 -0.50
N GLY A 17 7.47 3.52 -1.18
CA GLY A 17 7.40 3.99 -2.56
C GLY A 17 6.95 2.92 -3.57
N ASP A 18 7.49 1.71 -3.45
CA ASP A 18 7.12 0.57 -4.29
C ASP A 18 5.65 0.17 -4.08
N ILE A 19 5.18 0.14 -2.82
CA ILE A 19 3.78 -0.13 -2.49
C ILE A 19 2.85 0.93 -3.11
N ASN A 20 3.19 2.21 -3.00
CA ASN A 20 2.40 3.28 -3.61
C ASN A 20 2.31 3.12 -5.13
N THR A 21 3.41 2.71 -5.77
CA THR A 21 3.46 2.48 -7.21
C THR A 21 2.57 1.32 -7.63
N VAL A 22 2.68 0.18 -6.94
CA VAL A 22 1.85 -1.01 -7.20
C VAL A 22 0.37 -0.71 -6.97
N ASN A 23 0.03 0.05 -5.93
CA ASN A 23 -1.33 0.52 -5.66
C ASN A 23 -1.89 1.34 -6.84
N GLY A 24 -1.12 2.30 -7.34
CA GLY A 24 -1.53 3.11 -8.49
C GLY A 24 -1.75 2.28 -9.76
N GLN A 25 -0.86 1.32 -10.02
CA GLN A 25 -0.98 0.39 -11.15
C GLN A 25 -2.23 -0.49 -11.04
N LEU A 26 -2.48 -1.07 -9.86
CA LEU A 26 -3.66 -1.89 -9.61
C LEU A 26 -4.95 -1.10 -9.85
N GLN A 27 -5.06 0.12 -9.30
CA GLN A 27 -6.24 0.97 -9.51
C GLN A 27 -6.41 1.36 -10.99
N GLY A 28 -5.31 1.49 -11.73
CA GLY A 28 -5.34 1.66 -13.19
C GLY A 28 -5.97 0.46 -13.90
N GLU A 29 -5.50 -0.75 -13.61
CA GLU A 29 -6.02 -1.97 -14.23
C GLU A 29 -7.47 -2.27 -13.84
N ILE A 30 -7.87 -1.99 -12.59
CA ILE A 30 -9.28 -2.11 -12.16
C ILE A 30 -10.18 -1.22 -13.01
N ARG A 31 -9.81 0.06 -13.19
CA ARG A 31 -10.57 0.99 -14.02
C ARG A 31 -10.63 0.55 -15.48
N ARG A 32 -9.52 0.05 -16.01
CA ARG A 32 -9.45 -0.46 -17.38
C ARG A 32 -10.38 -1.65 -17.58
N LEU A 33 -10.33 -2.64 -16.68
CA LEU A 33 -11.18 -3.83 -16.77
C LEU A 33 -12.67 -3.48 -16.61
N ASN A 34 -13.01 -2.56 -15.71
CA ASN A 34 -14.38 -2.05 -15.60
C ASN A 34 -14.87 -1.39 -16.90
N GLY A 35 -14.01 -0.59 -17.56
CA GLY A 35 -14.37 0.01 -18.85
C GLY A 35 -14.57 -1.01 -19.97
N VAL A 36 -13.71 -2.04 -20.04
CA VAL A 36 -13.89 -3.18 -20.98
C VAL A 36 -15.19 -3.91 -20.68
N ILE A 37 -15.51 -4.08 -19.39
CA ILE A 37 -16.73 -4.74 -18.95
C ILE A 37 -17.97 -3.95 -19.42
N ASP A 38 -18.01 -2.65 -19.15
CA ASP A 38 -19.14 -1.80 -19.52
C ASP A 38 -19.37 -1.77 -21.05
N GLN A 39 -18.30 -1.83 -21.86
CA GLN A 39 -18.40 -1.92 -23.32
C GLN A 39 -19.06 -3.23 -23.78
N ILE A 40 -18.71 -4.36 -23.18
CA ILE A 40 -19.27 -5.68 -23.54
C ILE A 40 -20.72 -5.79 -23.06
N ALA A 41 -21.02 -5.28 -21.86
CA ALA A 41 -22.35 -5.30 -21.26
C ALA A 41 -23.41 -4.63 -22.15
N GLY A 42 -23.05 -3.53 -22.82
CA GLY A 42 -23.94 -2.81 -23.74
C GLY A 42 -24.45 -3.65 -24.92
N GLY A 43 -23.73 -4.71 -25.30
CA GLY A 43 -24.09 -5.59 -26.42
C GLY A 43 -24.93 -6.82 -26.03
N TRP A 44 -25.00 -7.18 -24.75
CA TRP A 44 -25.58 -8.46 -24.31
C TRP A 44 -26.97 -8.23 -23.70
N LYS A 45 -28.03 -8.39 -24.50
CA LYS A 45 -29.43 -8.45 -24.00
C LYS A 45 -29.86 -9.90 -23.75
N GLY A 46 -30.65 -10.12 -22.70
CA GLY A 46 -31.24 -11.42 -22.37
C GLY A 46 -30.53 -12.18 -21.25
N GLN A 47 -30.63 -13.50 -21.24
CA GLN A 47 -30.18 -14.37 -20.13
C GLN A 47 -28.66 -14.31 -19.89
N ALA A 48 -27.85 -14.06 -20.93
CA ALA A 48 -26.42 -13.80 -20.83
C ALA A 48 -26.08 -12.58 -19.96
N ALA A 49 -26.98 -11.58 -19.89
CA ALA A 49 -26.78 -10.39 -19.08
C ALA A 49 -26.80 -10.69 -17.57
N GLN A 50 -27.47 -11.76 -17.13
CA GLN A 50 -27.52 -12.12 -15.71
C GLN A 50 -26.22 -12.74 -15.23
N SER A 51 -25.67 -13.72 -15.98
CA SER A 51 -24.35 -14.29 -15.68
C SER A 51 -23.25 -13.23 -15.75
N TYR A 52 -23.39 -12.28 -16.66
CA TYR A 52 -22.48 -11.15 -16.79
C TYR A 52 -22.49 -10.23 -15.56
N ARG A 53 -23.68 -9.80 -15.10
CA ARG A 53 -23.81 -9.00 -13.88
C ARG A 53 -23.20 -9.69 -12.68
N GLN A 54 -23.42 -11.00 -12.51
CA GLN A 54 -22.81 -11.76 -11.43
C GLN A 54 -21.27 -11.77 -11.51
N LEU A 55 -20.70 -11.87 -12.71
CA LEU A 55 -19.25 -11.78 -12.91
C LEU A 55 -18.73 -10.39 -12.57
N GLN A 56 -19.41 -9.33 -13.01
CA GLN A 56 -19.06 -7.95 -12.71
C GLN A 56 -19.11 -7.66 -11.20
N ASP A 57 -20.14 -8.15 -10.51
CA ASP A 57 -20.27 -7.99 -9.06
C ASP A 57 -19.12 -8.68 -8.30
N ARG A 58 -18.79 -9.92 -8.68
CA ARG A 58 -17.65 -10.65 -8.09
C ARG A 58 -16.33 -9.94 -8.38
N TRP A 59 -16.12 -9.52 -9.61
CA TRP A 59 -14.94 -8.77 -10.02
C TRP A 59 -14.77 -7.49 -9.19
N ASN A 60 -15.84 -6.70 -9.03
CA ASN A 60 -15.80 -5.48 -8.22
C ASN A 60 -15.46 -5.77 -6.75
N GLN A 61 -15.98 -6.87 -6.19
CA GLN A 61 -15.65 -7.30 -4.83
C GLN A 61 -14.18 -7.70 -4.69
N ASP A 62 -13.66 -8.48 -5.64
CA ASP A 62 -12.26 -8.92 -5.66
C ASP A 62 -11.31 -7.72 -5.83
N ALA A 63 -11.64 -6.80 -6.74
CA ALA A 63 -10.91 -5.56 -6.97
C ALA A 63 -10.86 -4.69 -5.71
N LYS A 64 -12.00 -4.52 -5.02
CA LYS A 64 -12.06 -3.80 -3.75
C LYS A 64 -11.20 -4.48 -2.69
N ARG A 65 -11.31 -5.79 -2.53
CA ARG A 65 -10.54 -6.55 -1.54
C ARG A 65 -9.04 -6.41 -1.77
N MET A 66 -8.60 -6.45 -3.03
CA MET A 66 -7.19 -6.28 -3.37
C MET A 66 -6.70 -4.86 -3.05
N SER A 67 -7.52 -3.84 -3.33
CA SER A 67 -7.20 -2.46 -2.92
C SER A 67 -7.12 -2.30 -1.41
N ASP A 68 -8.02 -2.93 -0.66
CA ASP A 68 -8.04 -2.86 0.81
C ASP A 68 -6.76 -3.51 1.37
N ILE A 69 -6.38 -4.70 0.91
CA ILE A 69 -5.15 -5.39 1.33
C ILE A 69 -3.89 -4.54 1.08
N LEU A 70 -3.79 -3.90 -0.08
CA LEU A 70 -2.61 -3.08 -0.37
C LEU A 70 -2.57 -1.78 0.45
N ASN A 71 -3.72 -1.23 0.84
CA ASN A 71 -3.79 -0.13 1.80
C ASN A 71 -3.33 -0.58 3.19
N ASP A 72 -3.78 -1.76 3.65
CA ASP A 72 -3.33 -2.33 4.93
C ASP A 72 -1.81 -2.54 4.96
N ILE A 73 -1.24 -3.04 3.85
CA ILE A 73 0.22 -3.20 3.70
C ILE A 73 0.92 -1.85 3.76
N LYS A 74 0.38 -0.83 3.09
CA LYS A 74 0.92 0.53 3.13
C LYS A 74 0.93 1.07 4.57
N GLU A 75 -0.19 0.95 5.28
CA GLU A 75 -0.30 1.41 6.66
C GLU A 75 0.67 0.68 7.59
N ALA A 76 0.83 -0.63 7.42
CA ALA A 76 1.79 -1.42 8.19
C ALA A 76 3.25 -0.96 7.96
N VAL A 77 3.63 -0.64 6.71
CA VAL A 77 4.96 -0.14 6.38
C VAL A 77 5.18 1.28 6.91
N ASP A 78 4.20 2.17 6.73
CA ASP A 78 4.29 3.55 7.22
C ASP A 78 4.35 3.58 8.77
N SER A 79 3.60 2.72 9.45
CA SER A 79 3.68 2.52 10.90
C SER A 79 5.05 1.99 11.34
N THR A 80 5.57 0.97 10.64
CA THR A 80 6.92 0.45 10.92
C THR A 80 7.96 1.55 10.80
N ARG A 81 7.92 2.35 9.72
CA ARG A 81 8.82 3.49 9.53
C ARG A 81 8.72 4.50 10.68
N SER A 82 7.51 4.89 11.07
CA SER A 82 7.30 5.85 12.17
C SER A 82 7.83 5.33 13.51
N ASN A 83 7.69 4.03 13.79
CA ASN A 83 8.22 3.43 15.02
C ASN A 83 9.75 3.39 15.01
N TYR A 84 10.35 3.13 13.85
CA TYR A 84 11.80 3.17 13.67
C TYR A 84 12.36 4.58 13.91
N SER A 85 11.77 5.62 13.30
CA SER A 85 12.22 7.01 13.48
C SER A 85 12.08 7.48 14.94
N ALA A 86 10.97 7.14 15.61
CA ALA A 86 10.76 7.48 17.02
C ALA A 86 11.79 6.82 17.95
N SER A 87 12.16 5.56 17.66
CA SER A 87 13.20 4.84 18.42
C SER A 87 14.58 5.48 18.25
N GLU A 88 14.89 5.97 17.05
CA GLU A 88 16.15 6.68 16.78
C GLU A 88 16.24 8.01 17.53
N GLU A 89 15.17 8.82 17.49
CA GLU A 89 15.12 10.09 18.22
C GLU A 89 15.32 9.89 19.73
N GLN A 90 14.68 8.87 20.31
CA GLN A 90 14.85 8.52 21.72
C GLN A 90 16.29 8.13 22.03
N GLN A 91 16.90 7.26 21.22
CA GLN A 91 18.27 6.80 21.45
C GLN A 91 19.29 7.94 21.30
N ASN A 92 19.09 8.84 20.33
CA ASN A 92 19.92 10.04 20.17
C ASN A 92 19.75 11.03 21.34
N ALA A 93 18.54 11.18 21.87
CA ALA A 93 18.29 12.01 23.05
C ALA A 93 18.97 11.45 24.31
N GLU A 94 18.94 10.13 24.51
CA GLU A 94 19.66 9.47 25.61
C GLU A 94 21.17 9.64 25.48
N ILE A 95 21.74 9.45 24.30
CA ILE A 95 23.17 9.66 24.04
C ILE A 95 23.55 11.12 24.32
N SER A 96 22.75 12.07 23.85
CA SER A 96 23.00 13.50 24.08
C SER A 96 22.98 13.85 25.57
N LYS A 97 22.06 13.24 26.33
CA LYS A 97 21.98 13.40 27.78
C LYS A 97 23.18 12.80 28.50
N ILE A 98 23.63 11.62 28.10
CA ILE A 98 24.86 11.00 28.62
C ILE A 98 26.05 11.93 28.33
N MET A 99 26.18 12.43 27.10
CA MET A 99 27.27 13.35 26.74
C MET A 99 27.24 14.65 27.56
N SER A 100 26.07 15.17 27.90
CA SER A 100 25.96 16.36 28.77
C SER A 100 26.29 16.08 30.23
N ASP A 101 26.07 14.86 30.72
CA ASP A 101 26.38 14.48 32.11
C ASP A 101 27.88 14.21 32.34
N PHE A 102 28.64 13.96 31.26
CA PHE A 102 30.09 13.69 31.30
C PHE A 102 30.97 14.90 30.94
N GLY A 103 30.38 16.05 30.59
CA GLY A 103 31.08 17.32 30.31
C GLY A 103 30.88 18.36 31.39
#